data_AF-A0A401PZ64-F1
#
_entry.id   AF-A0A401PZ64-F1
#
_cell.length_a   1.000
_cell.length_b   1.000
_cell.length_c   1.000
_cell.angle_alpha   90.00
_cell.angle_beta   90.00
_cell.angle_gamma   90.00
#
_symmetry.space_group_name_H-M   'P 1'
#
loop_
_entity.id
_entity.type
_entity.pdbx_description
1 polymer ?
#
loop_
_entity_poly.entity_id
_entity_poly.type
_entity_poly.pdbx_seq_one_letter_code
_entity_poly.pdbx_strand_id
1 'polypeptide(L)'
;YRKGATSGHPNLGTTVTTMAEGPNIGGDPTSTDQNFPNNEFLTKCNEYRLFQLTKLYRDRLEHAIEEVVDEISLLLTIEKHLSKHEHQKVTDLVEKGHRADSSKLLLKLVMEKGSLARSVMWESFVKMRHGVPKLDKILNEIQELGSNEFDFMNLVRDSSKVPSTLK
;
A
#
# COMPACT_ATOMS: atom_id res chain seq x y z
N TYR A 1 19.96 -59.02 -23.05
CA TYR A 1 20.51 -59.68 -24.25
C TYR A 1 20.13 -58.91 -25.50
N ARG A 2 20.94 -59.02 -26.55
CA ARG A 2 21.18 -58.02 -27.62
C ARG A 2 20.76 -58.56 -29.00
N LYS A 3 20.38 -57.65 -29.92
CA LYS A 3 20.30 -57.75 -31.41
C LYS A 3 19.12 -58.55 -31.98
N GLY A 4 18.53 -58.27 -33.16
CA GLY A 4 18.76 -57.33 -34.27
C GLY A 4 17.67 -57.61 -35.34
N ALA A 5 17.04 -56.61 -35.98
CA ALA A 5 17.41 -55.94 -37.24
C ALA A 5 16.90 -56.62 -38.54
N THR A 6 16.13 -55.88 -39.35
CA THR A 6 16.15 -55.73 -40.84
C THR A 6 14.90 -54.93 -41.27
N SER A 7 15.01 -53.70 -41.77
CA SER A 7 15.39 -53.23 -43.13
C SER A 7 14.20 -53.14 -44.10
N GLY A 8 13.87 -51.91 -44.51
CA GLY A 8 12.96 -51.55 -45.61
C GLY A 8 13.30 -50.11 -46.05
N HIS A 9 13.62 -49.96 -47.32
CA HIS A 9 14.39 -48.88 -47.96
C HIS A 9 13.53 -47.69 -48.46
N PRO A 10 14.10 -46.65 -49.12
CA PRO A 10 13.86 -45.22 -48.83
C PRO A 10 12.91 -44.51 -49.81
N ASN A 11 12.60 -43.24 -49.53
CA ASN A 11 12.28 -42.29 -50.60
C ASN A 11 12.91 -40.91 -50.38
N LEU A 12 13.57 -40.45 -51.44
CA LEU A 12 14.24 -39.17 -51.64
C LEU A 12 13.22 -38.02 -51.68
N GLY A 13 13.61 -36.83 -51.18
CA GLY A 13 12.80 -35.63 -51.38
C GLY A 13 13.35 -34.37 -50.74
N THR A 14 14.46 -33.86 -51.29
CA THR A 14 14.77 -32.42 -51.43
C THR A 14 15.07 -31.59 -50.18
N THR A 15 16.34 -31.23 -50.05
CA THR A 15 16.85 -30.09 -49.27
C THR A 15 16.45 -28.75 -49.89
N VAL A 16 15.86 -27.84 -49.11
CA VAL A 16 16.00 -26.38 -49.31
C VAL A 16 16.29 -25.76 -47.96
N THR A 17 17.51 -25.25 -47.81
CA THR A 17 17.92 -24.34 -46.73
C THR A 17 17.62 -22.92 -47.19
N THR A 18 16.85 -22.15 -46.42
CA THR A 18 16.84 -20.68 -46.50
C THR A 18 16.62 -20.13 -45.10
N MET A 19 17.52 -19.24 -44.68
CA MET A 19 17.57 -18.62 -43.36
C MET A 19 16.67 -17.38 -43.27
N ALA A 20 16.31 -17.06 -42.02
CA ALA A 20 16.06 -15.74 -41.45
C ALA A 20 14.85 -14.93 -41.95
N GLU A 21 13.87 -14.74 -41.07
CA GLU A 21 13.55 -13.46 -40.41
C GLU A 21 12.36 -13.69 -39.45
N GLY A 22 12.56 -13.40 -38.17
CA GLY A 22 11.49 -13.44 -37.18
C GLY A 22 10.63 -12.18 -37.26
N PRO A 23 9.34 -12.28 -36.93
CA PRO A 23 8.62 -11.14 -36.37
C PRO A 23 8.25 -11.42 -34.92
N ASN A 24 8.86 -10.60 -34.06
CA ASN A 24 8.35 -10.11 -32.80
C ASN A 24 6.81 -10.16 -32.71
N ILE A 25 6.28 -11.12 -31.96
CA ILE A 25 4.91 -11.06 -31.45
C ILE A 25 5.02 -10.95 -29.94
N GLY A 26 4.95 -9.67 -29.52
CA GLY A 26 4.44 -9.17 -28.26
C GLY A 26 4.54 -10.15 -27.11
N GLY A 27 5.59 -9.99 -26.32
CA GLY A 27 5.57 -10.42 -24.93
C GLY A 27 4.25 -9.94 -24.32
N ASP A 28 3.51 -10.92 -23.83
CA ASP A 28 2.51 -10.82 -22.77
C ASP A 28 2.86 -9.62 -21.87
N PRO A 29 1.94 -8.68 -21.61
CA PRO A 29 2.23 -7.58 -20.71
C PRO A 29 2.76 -8.22 -19.45
N THR A 30 4.03 -7.96 -19.17
CA THR A 30 4.58 -8.15 -17.85
C THR A 30 3.58 -7.41 -16.97
N SER A 31 2.67 -8.17 -16.35
CA SER A 31 2.07 -7.84 -15.09
C SER A 31 3.28 -7.61 -14.23
N THR A 32 3.76 -6.37 -14.31
CA THR A 32 4.69 -5.79 -13.39
C THR A 32 3.88 -5.92 -12.13
N ASP A 33 4.12 -7.01 -11.42
CA ASP A 33 3.93 -7.09 -10.00
C ASP A 33 4.70 -5.86 -9.51
N GLN A 34 3.98 -4.75 -9.44
CA GLN A 34 4.42 -3.52 -8.82
C GLN A 34 4.42 -3.84 -7.32
N ASN A 35 5.27 -4.80 -6.96
CA ASN A 35 5.94 -4.89 -5.70
C ASN A 35 6.87 -3.69 -5.64
N PHE A 36 6.25 -2.50 -5.61
CA PHE A 36 6.88 -1.32 -5.08
C PHE A 36 7.24 -1.70 -3.66
N PRO A 37 8.51 -1.63 -3.26
CA PRO A 37 8.87 -1.91 -1.90
C PRO A 37 8.08 -0.92 -1.06
N ASN A 38 7.11 -1.45 -0.33
CA ASN A 38 6.23 -0.78 0.61
C ASN A 38 6.95 0.24 1.53
N ASN A 39 8.27 0.08 1.70
CA ASN A 39 9.17 1.01 2.40
C ASN A 39 9.51 2.30 1.64
N GLU A 40 9.49 2.35 0.31
CA GLU A 40 9.87 3.55 -0.45
C GLU A 40 8.87 4.70 -0.26
N PHE A 41 7.57 4.38 -0.20
CA PHE A 41 6.52 5.36 0.07
C PHE A 41 6.69 6.00 1.47
N LEU A 42 6.91 5.15 2.48
CA LEU A 42 7.03 5.59 3.87
C LEU A 42 8.35 6.28 4.15
N THR A 43 9.45 5.85 3.52
CA THR A 43 10.75 6.54 3.63
C THR A 43 10.72 7.95 3.02
N LYS A 44 9.87 8.21 2.02
CA LYS A 44 9.64 9.56 1.46
C LYS A 44 8.66 10.42 2.29
N CYS A 45 7.87 9.80 3.17
CA CYS A 45 6.87 10.47 3.98
C CYS A 45 7.37 10.71 5.41
N ASN A 46 7.90 11.90 5.67
CA ASN A 46 8.22 12.31 7.04
C ASN A 46 6.96 12.42 7.92
N GLU A 47 7.17 12.52 9.24
CA GLU A 47 6.10 12.54 10.24
C GLU A 47 5.01 13.62 10.00
N TYR A 48 5.42 14.77 9.46
CA TYR A 48 4.50 15.84 9.10
C TYR A 48 3.67 15.46 7.87
N ARG A 49 4.28 14.87 6.84
CA ARG A 49 3.54 14.42 5.65
C ARG A 49 2.51 13.37 6.03
N LEU A 50 2.87 12.42 6.90
CA LEU A 50 1.92 11.45 7.42
C LEU A 50 0.78 12.11 8.20
N PHE A 51 1.05 13.18 8.96
CA PHE A 51 0.00 13.97 9.62
C PHE A 51 -0.99 14.56 8.61
N GLN A 52 -0.47 15.21 7.58
CA GLN A 52 -1.27 15.90 6.58
C GLN A 52 -2.07 14.91 5.72
N LEU A 53 -1.48 13.78 5.35
CA LEU A 53 -2.18 12.70 4.66
C LEU A 53 -3.31 12.13 5.53
N THR A 54 -3.05 11.88 6.82
CA THR A 54 -4.10 11.40 7.72
C THR A 54 -5.24 12.41 7.87
N LYS A 55 -4.95 13.71 7.88
CA LYS A 55 -5.99 14.75 7.89
C LYS A 55 -6.77 14.83 6.57
N LEU A 56 -6.06 14.80 5.44
CA LEU A 56 -6.68 14.95 4.11
C LEU A 56 -7.58 13.76 3.78
N TYR A 57 -7.13 12.54 4.09
CA TYR A 57 -7.85 11.30 3.79
C TYR A 57 -8.70 10.81 4.97
N ARG A 58 -8.92 11.62 6.00
CA ARG A 58 -9.51 11.19 7.29
C ARG A 58 -10.76 10.33 7.12
N ASP A 59 -11.78 10.85 6.44
CA ASP A 59 -13.07 10.17 6.31
C ASP A 59 -12.96 8.87 5.50
N ARG A 60 -12.06 8.85 4.50
CA ARG A 60 -11.80 7.67 3.67
C ARG A 60 -11.00 6.62 4.42
N LEU A 61 -10.05 7.04 5.24
CA LEU A 61 -9.29 6.17 6.13
C LEU A 61 -10.22 5.55 7.17
N GLU A 62 -11.11 6.32 7.80
CA GLU A 62 -12.13 5.77 8.72
C GLU A 62 -12.90 4.63 8.04
N HIS A 63 -13.45 4.89 6.85
CA HIS A 63 -14.23 3.89 6.12
C HIS A 63 -13.43 2.67 5.63
N ALA A 64 -12.12 2.83 5.35
CA ALA A 64 -11.22 1.72 5.02
C ALA A 64 -10.85 0.89 6.26
N ILE A 65 -10.62 1.56 7.39
CA ILE A 65 -10.26 0.93 8.66
C ILE A 65 -11.41 0.07 9.19
N GLU A 66 -12.68 0.41 8.94
CA GLU A 66 -13.84 -0.38 9.36
C GLU A 66 -13.72 -1.88 9.07
N GLU A 67 -13.06 -2.27 7.97
CA GLU A 67 -12.89 -3.66 7.56
C GLU A 67 -11.84 -4.39 8.42
N VAL A 68 -10.83 -3.68 8.93
CA VAL A 68 -9.62 -4.23 9.59
C VAL A 68 -9.27 -3.55 10.91
N VAL A 69 -10.28 -2.96 11.58
CA VAL A 69 -10.10 -2.13 12.77
C VAL A 69 -9.54 -2.93 13.95
N ASP A 70 -9.93 -4.21 14.08
CA ASP A 70 -9.46 -5.10 15.14
C ASP A 70 -7.96 -5.40 14.99
N GLU A 71 -7.54 -5.69 13.76
CA GLU A 71 -6.16 -6.00 13.39
C GLU A 71 -5.24 -4.80 13.60
N ILE A 72 -5.65 -3.61 13.16
CA ILE A 72 -4.84 -2.39 13.33
C ILE A 72 -4.76 -2.02 14.81
N SER A 73 -5.87 -2.10 15.54
CA SER A 73 -5.92 -1.81 16.98
C SER A 73 -5.00 -2.74 17.75
N LEU A 74 -5.05 -4.05 17.47
CA LEU A 74 -4.18 -5.05 18.07
C LEU A 74 -2.71 -4.78 17.78
N LEU A 75 -2.37 -4.49 16.52
CA LEU A 75 -0.98 -4.22 16.12
C LEU A 75 -0.42 -2.99 16.85
N LEU A 76 -1.19 -1.89 16.90
CA LEU A 76 -0.79 -0.69 17.64
C LEU A 76 -0.65 -0.93 19.16
N THR A 77 -1.37 -1.90 19.73
CA THR A 77 -1.19 -2.33 21.11
C THR A 77 0.07 -3.16 21.32
N ILE A 78 0.37 -4.09 20.40
CA ILE A 78 1.60 -4.89 20.44
C ILE A 78 2.83 -3.99 20.34
N GLU A 79 2.77 -2.98 19.46
CA GLU A 79 3.81 -1.95 19.29
C GLU A 79 3.80 -0.87 20.39
N LYS A 80 2.98 -1.05 21.45
CA LYS A 80 2.90 -0.18 22.64
C LYS A 80 2.49 1.27 22.35
N HIS A 81 1.83 1.53 21.23
CA HIS A 81 1.25 2.84 20.91
C HIS A 81 -0.14 3.01 21.51
N LEU A 82 -0.90 1.93 21.63
CA LEU A 82 -2.16 1.90 22.36
C LEU A 82 -2.01 1.07 23.64
N SER A 83 -2.62 1.56 24.71
CA SER A 83 -2.79 0.77 25.93
C SER A 83 -3.82 -0.34 25.72
N LYS A 84 -3.77 -1.38 26.56
CA LYS A 84 -4.79 -2.45 26.56
C LYS A 84 -6.20 -1.91 26.74
N HIS A 85 -6.37 -0.87 27.55
CA HIS A 85 -7.66 -0.24 27.79
C HIS A 85 -8.18 0.54 26.57
N GLU A 86 -7.30 1.23 25.84
CA GLU A 86 -7.67 1.88 24.58
C GLU A 86 -8.06 0.85 23.51
N HIS A 87 -7.30 -0.23 23.39
CA HIS A 87 -7.63 -1.37 22.53
C HIS A 87 -9.01 -1.95 22.87
N GLN A 88 -9.25 -2.22 24.16
CA GLN A 88 -10.52 -2.79 24.61
C GLN A 88 -11.71 -1.91 24.22
N LYS A 89 -11.59 -0.57 24.34
CA LYS A 89 -12.65 0.35 23.92
C LYS A 89 -12.95 0.26 22.42
N VAL A 90 -11.91 0.07 21.61
CA VAL A 90 -12.05 -0.09 20.16
C VAL A 90 -12.74 -1.42 19.85
N THR A 91 -12.30 -2.53 20.45
CA THR A 91 -12.88 -3.86 20.23
C THR A 91 -14.30 -3.99 20.77
N ASP A 92 -14.60 -3.39 21.93
CA ASP A 92 -15.97 -3.35 22.50
C ASP A 92 -16.98 -2.73 21.53
N LEU A 93 -16.56 -1.71 20.77
CA LEU A 93 -17.41 -1.11 19.74
C LEU A 93 -17.63 -2.06 18.56
N VAL A 94 -16.61 -2.82 18.18
CA VAL A 94 -16.72 -3.81 17.10
C VAL A 94 -17.63 -4.97 17.50
N GLU A 95 -17.48 -5.49 18.72
CA GLU A 95 -18.33 -6.56 19.27
C GLU A 95 -19.81 -6.15 19.33
N LYS A 96 -20.08 -4.86 19.52
CA LYS A 96 -21.44 -4.28 19.49
C LYS A 96 -21.95 -3.96 18.08
N GLY A 97 -21.17 -4.22 17.04
CA GLY A 97 -21.51 -3.94 15.64
C GLY A 97 -21.28 -2.48 15.21
N HIS A 98 -20.62 -1.66 16.02
CA HIS A 98 -20.35 -0.24 15.75
C HIS A 98 -18.96 -0.03 15.10
N ARG A 99 -18.67 -0.75 14.01
CA ARG A 99 -17.37 -0.67 13.33
C ARG A 99 -17.02 0.73 12.84
N ALA A 100 -18.00 1.50 12.34
CA ALA A 100 -17.79 2.89 11.95
C ALA A 100 -17.31 3.77 13.11
N ASP A 101 -17.93 3.66 14.28
CA ASP A 101 -17.51 4.42 15.47
C ASP A 101 -16.17 3.93 16.03
N SER A 102 -15.93 2.62 15.93
CA SER A 102 -14.64 2.02 16.28
C SER A 102 -13.50 2.55 15.42
N SER A 103 -13.69 2.65 14.10
CA SER A 103 -12.69 3.19 13.17
C SER A 103 -12.36 4.67 13.47
N LYS A 104 -13.39 5.49 13.74
CA LYS A 104 -13.26 6.89 14.15
C LYS A 104 -12.48 7.03 15.45
N LEU A 105 -12.81 6.20 16.44
CA LEU A 105 -12.11 6.17 17.73
C LEU A 105 -10.64 5.79 17.54
N LEU A 106 -10.36 4.74 16.77
CA LEU A 106 -9.00 4.28 16.51
C LEU A 106 -8.17 5.37 15.84
N LEU A 107 -8.70 5.99 14.78
CA LEU A 107 -7.98 7.05 14.07
C LEU A 107 -7.75 8.28 14.96
N LYS A 108 -8.72 8.64 15.81
CA LYS A 108 -8.56 9.70 16.81
C LYS A 108 -7.42 9.38 17.78
N LEU A 109 -7.39 8.18 18.35
CA LEU A 109 -6.34 7.77 19.29
C LEU A 109 -4.95 7.85 18.64
N VAL A 110 -4.81 7.37 17.40
CA VAL A 110 -3.56 7.45 16.64
C VAL A 110 -3.11 8.91 16.45
N MET A 111 -4.05 9.81 16.16
CA MET A 111 -3.75 11.25 16.03
C MET A 111 -3.29 11.87 17.36
N GLU A 112 -3.85 11.43 18.49
CA GLU A 112 -3.48 11.91 19.83
C GLU A 112 -2.11 11.37 20.31
N LYS A 113 -1.74 10.15 19.94
CA LYS A 113 -0.46 9.52 20.36
C LYS A 113 0.78 10.10 19.68
N GLY A 114 0.61 10.73 18.52
CA GLY A 114 1.69 11.45 17.83
C GLY A 114 2.27 10.73 16.62
N SER A 115 3.50 11.08 16.25
CA SER A 115 4.11 10.69 14.97
C SER A 115 4.34 9.19 14.85
N LEU A 116 4.93 8.57 15.87
CA LEU A 116 5.31 7.16 15.82
C LEU A 116 4.11 6.23 15.67
N ALA A 117 3.02 6.48 16.40
CA ALA A 117 1.77 5.74 16.25
C ALA A 117 1.18 5.88 14.84
N ARG A 118 1.25 7.08 14.25
CA ARG A 118 0.85 7.32 12.86
C ARG A 118 1.73 6.57 11.88
N SER A 119 3.05 6.57 12.06
CA SER A 119 3.99 5.82 11.22
C SER A 119 3.67 4.33 11.23
N VAL A 120 3.51 3.73 12.40
CA VAL A 120 3.16 2.31 12.54
C VAL A 120 1.79 1.98 11.92
N MET A 121 0.81 2.87 12.06
CA MET A 121 -0.49 2.71 11.40
C MET A 121 -0.32 2.71 9.86
N TRP A 122 0.40 3.68 9.29
CA TRP A 122 0.64 3.74 7.86
C TRP A 122 1.49 2.57 7.34
N GLU A 123 2.46 2.08 8.10
CA GLU A 123 3.18 0.84 7.81
C GLU A 123 2.24 -0.37 7.74
N SER A 124 1.31 -0.46 8.67
CA SER A 124 0.30 -1.52 8.71
C SER A 124 -0.62 -1.44 7.50
N PHE A 125 -1.04 -0.23 7.11
CA PHE A 125 -1.87 -0.03 5.94
C PHE A 125 -1.23 -0.54 4.66
N VAL A 126 0.05 -0.20 4.49
CA VAL A 126 0.81 -0.61 3.34
C VAL A 126 0.96 -2.14 3.29
N LYS A 127 1.16 -2.80 4.44
CA LYS A 127 1.22 -4.28 4.52
C LYS A 127 -0.14 -4.94 4.23
N MET A 128 -1.23 -4.30 4.63
CA MET A 128 -2.60 -4.84 4.52
C MET A 128 -3.29 -4.49 3.20
N ARG A 129 -2.68 -3.64 2.35
CA ARG A 129 -3.31 -3.05 1.15
C ARG A 129 -4.04 -4.06 0.27
N HIS A 130 -3.42 -5.20 -0.02
CA HIS A 130 -4.00 -6.20 -0.94
C HIS A 130 -5.23 -6.92 -0.36
N GLY A 131 -5.41 -6.90 0.96
CA GLY A 131 -6.58 -7.46 1.63
C GLY A 131 -7.70 -6.45 1.87
N VAL A 132 -7.46 -5.15 1.63
CA VAL A 132 -8.40 -4.06 1.94
C VAL A 132 -8.52 -3.13 0.73
N PRO A 133 -9.46 -3.38 -0.20
CA PRO A 133 -9.55 -2.65 -1.47
C PRO A 133 -9.69 -1.13 -1.30
N LYS A 134 -10.42 -0.67 -0.27
CA LYS A 134 -10.56 0.77 0.02
C LYS A 134 -9.22 1.39 0.38
N LEU A 135 -8.37 0.65 1.08
CA LEU A 135 -7.06 1.10 1.50
C LEU A 135 -6.07 1.09 0.33
N ASP A 136 -6.08 0.05 -0.49
CA ASP A 136 -5.27 -0.02 -1.70
C ASP A 136 -5.55 1.18 -2.61
N LYS A 137 -6.83 1.52 -2.81
CA LYS A 137 -7.23 2.69 -3.57
C LYS A 137 -6.65 4.00 -3.01
N ILE A 138 -6.71 4.20 -1.70
CA ILE A 138 -6.15 5.40 -1.05
C ILE A 138 -4.62 5.45 -1.27
N LEU A 139 -3.94 4.32 -1.10
CA LEU A 139 -2.48 4.25 -1.25
C LEU A 139 -2.04 4.50 -2.69
N ASN A 140 -2.76 3.96 -3.68
CA ASN A 140 -2.50 4.22 -5.09
C ASN A 140 -2.70 5.69 -5.45
N GLU A 141 -3.78 6.33 -4.99
CA GLU A 141 -4.01 7.76 -5.24
C GLU A 141 -2.91 8.63 -4.63
N ILE A 142 -2.45 8.32 -3.41
CA ILE A 142 -1.33 9.03 -2.80
C ILE A 142 -0.04 8.84 -3.62
N GLN A 143 0.17 7.66 -4.19
CA GLN A 143 1.31 7.39 -5.06
C GLN A 143 1.21 8.14 -6.39
N GLU A 144 0.03 8.19 -7.00
CA GLU A 144 -0.25 8.90 -8.26
C GLU A 144 -0.11 10.41 -8.13
N LEU A 145 -0.52 10.98 -7.00
CA LEU A 145 -0.36 12.42 -6.71
C LEU A 145 1.11 12.86 -6.77
N GLY A 146 2.05 11.94 -6.57
CA GLY A 146 3.48 12.17 -6.73
C GLY A 146 4.01 13.35 -5.91
N SER A 147 5.27 13.75 -6.16
CA SER A 147 5.93 14.84 -5.41
C SER A 147 5.22 16.20 -5.52
N ASN A 148 4.48 16.45 -6.59
CA ASN A 148 3.95 17.77 -6.95
C ASN A 148 2.85 18.25 -5.98
N GLU A 149 1.95 17.36 -5.57
CA GLU A 149 0.95 17.69 -4.53
C GLU A 149 1.58 17.75 -3.13
N PHE A 150 2.66 17.00 -2.89
CA PHE A 150 3.43 17.11 -1.65
C PHE A 150 4.08 18.48 -1.50
N ASP A 151 4.43 19.15 -2.61
CA ASP A 151 4.92 20.52 -2.58
C ASP A 151 3.81 21.52 -2.22
N PHE A 152 2.57 21.28 -2.66
CA PHE A 152 1.41 22.05 -2.22
C PHE A 152 1.14 21.89 -0.71
N MET A 153 1.22 20.67 -0.19
CA MET A 153 1.10 20.39 1.25
C MET A 153 2.23 21.05 2.07
N ASN A 154 3.44 21.19 1.49
CA ASN A 154 4.54 21.93 2.11
C ASN A 154 4.34 23.45 2.00
N LEU A 155 3.76 23.97 0.90
CA LEU A 155 3.46 25.39 0.72
C LEU A 155 2.47 25.94 1.76
N VAL A 156 1.46 25.14 2.12
CA VAL A 156 0.50 25.50 3.19
C VAL A 156 1.22 25.72 4.53
N ARG A 157 2.35 25.04 4.78
CA ARG A 157 3.19 25.28 5.96
C ARG A 157 3.83 26.67 5.94
N ASP A 158 4.41 27.05 4.80
CA ASP A 158 5.17 28.29 4.70
C ASP A 158 4.27 29.53 4.72
N SER A 159 3.02 29.40 4.27
CA SER A 159 2.00 30.45 4.43
C SER A 159 1.55 30.70 5.88
N SER A 160 1.82 29.77 6.81
CA SER A 160 1.48 29.94 8.23
C SER A 160 2.56 30.69 9.03
N LYS A 161 3.72 30.99 8.42
CA LYS A 161 4.72 31.91 9.00
C LYS A 161 4.35 33.33 8.62
N VAL A 162 3.47 33.95 9.40
CA VAL A 162 3.30 35.41 9.37
C VAL A 162 4.66 36.05 9.70
N PRO A 163 5.19 37.01 8.91
CA PRO A 163 6.40 37.72 9.28
C PRO A 163 6.10 38.55 10.52
N SER A 164 6.64 38.15 11.67
CA SER A 164 6.61 38.92 12.91
C SER A 164 7.59 40.09 12.84
N THR A 165 7.43 40.95 11.84
CA THR A 165 8.19 42.21 11.68
C THR A 165 7.22 43.37 11.50
N LEU A 166 6.33 43.53 12.47
CA LEU A 166 5.63 44.79 12.73
C LEU A 166 5.60 45.00 14.24
N LYS A 167 6.71 45.55 14.76
CA LYS A 167 6.70 46.37 15.96
C LYS A 167 7.82 47.40 15.86
#